data_AF-A0A7X8HVB5-F1
#
_entry.id   AF-A0A7X8HVB5-F1
#
_cell.length_a   1.000
_cell.length_b   1.000
_cell.length_c   1.000
_cell.angle_alpha   90.00
_cell.angle_beta   90.00
_cell.angle_gamma   90.00
#
_symmetry.space_group_name_H-M   'P 1'
#
loop_
_entity.id
_entity.type
_entity.pdbx_description
1 polymer ?
#
loop_
_entity_poly.entity_id
_entity_poly.type
_entity_poly.pdbx_seq_one_letter_code
_entity_poly.pdbx_strand_id
1 'polypeptide(L)'
;MDGDKLQILIAMCSYIALVIGIGLYYAKRANESSENYFIGGRTLGPWITAMSAEASDMSGWLLMGLPGVAYWCGLSDAFWTAVGLGIGTYINWLLVAKRLRKYSEIAGDAITIPDFFSNRFKEDRKVIMTIAAVFILIFFTVYAASCFVTVGKLFSTLFAVKYQYMMVAGALFVLFYTIVGGFLAESASDFMQSIVMIFALVFVCL
;
A
#
# COMPACT_ATOMS: atom_id res chain seq x y z
N MET A 1 28.43 -18.02 6.15
CA MET A 1 27.16 -17.37 6.55
C MET A 1 26.67 -18.12 7.77
N ASP A 2 26.41 -17.42 8.89
CA ASP A 2 25.73 -18.03 10.04
C ASP A 2 24.39 -18.63 9.61
N GLY A 3 23.96 -19.72 10.27
CA GLY A 3 22.71 -20.42 9.97
C GLY A 3 21.49 -19.48 9.97
N ASP A 4 21.46 -18.51 10.87
CA ASP A 4 20.38 -17.53 10.99
C ASP A 4 20.30 -16.60 9.77
N LYS A 5 21.46 -16.15 9.25
CA LYS A 5 21.51 -15.31 8.05
C LYS A 5 21.04 -16.07 6.81
N LEU A 6 21.31 -17.36 6.75
CA LEU A 6 20.82 -18.23 5.67
C LEU A 6 19.30 -18.39 5.73
N GLN A 7 18.73 -18.60 6.93
CA GLN A 7 17.28 -18.69 7.12
C GLN A 7 16.55 -17.40 6.72
N ILE A 8 17.07 -16.23 7.14
CA ILE A 8 16.52 -14.93 6.75
C ILE A 8 16.54 -14.76 5.23
N LEU A 9 17.66 -15.10 4.58
CA LEU A 9 17.78 -14.99 3.14
C LEU A 9 16.76 -15.89 2.41
N ILE A 10 16.61 -17.14 2.86
CA ILE A 10 15.64 -18.08 2.28
C ILE A 10 14.21 -17.55 2.44
N ALA A 11 13.83 -17.07 3.63
CA ALA A 11 12.51 -16.52 3.88
C ALA A 11 12.22 -15.27 3.04
N MET A 12 13.22 -14.40 2.84
CA MET A 12 13.09 -13.23 2.00
C MET A 12 12.94 -13.59 0.52
N CYS A 13 13.78 -14.51 0.02
CA CYS A 13 13.70 -14.94 -1.37
C CYS A 13 12.37 -15.66 -1.67
N SER A 14 11.86 -16.47 -0.74
CA SER A 14 10.57 -17.14 -0.92
C SER A 14 9.42 -16.14 -0.91
N TYR A 15 9.44 -15.15 0.00
CA TYR A 15 8.47 -14.06 0.03
C TYR A 15 8.47 -13.25 -1.28
N ILE A 16 9.65 -12.84 -1.75
CA ILE A 16 9.80 -12.10 -3.02
C ILE A 16 9.29 -12.92 -4.20
N ALA A 17 9.63 -14.21 -4.26
CA ALA A 17 9.17 -15.11 -5.32
C ALA A 17 7.64 -15.25 -5.32
N LEU A 18 7.02 -15.29 -4.14
CA LEU A 18 5.56 -15.37 -3.99
C LEU A 18 4.89 -14.09 -4.51
N VAL A 19 5.41 -12.91 -4.14
CA VAL A 19 4.90 -11.61 -4.64
C VAL A 19 5.03 -11.52 -6.16
N ILE A 20 6.17 -11.89 -6.73
CA ILE A 20 6.35 -11.96 -8.19
C ILE A 20 5.34 -12.94 -8.81
N GLY A 21 5.15 -14.11 -8.21
CA GLY A 21 4.21 -15.12 -8.67
C GLY A 21 2.77 -14.61 -8.76
N ILE A 22 2.32 -13.86 -7.74
CA ILE A 22 1.01 -13.18 -7.76
C ILE A 22 0.96 -12.16 -8.90
N GLY A 23 2.00 -11.33 -9.05
CA GLY A 23 2.12 -10.36 -10.13
C GLY A 23 1.96 -10.99 -11.51
N LEU A 24 2.71 -12.07 -11.78
CA LEU A 24 2.66 -12.80 -13.05
C LEU A 24 1.33 -13.51 -13.28
N TYR A 25 0.70 -14.03 -12.22
CA TYR A 25 -0.60 -14.69 -12.30
C TYR A 25 -1.70 -13.72 -12.78
N TYR A 26 -1.73 -12.51 -12.23
CA TYR A 26 -2.72 -11.50 -12.62
C TYR A 26 -2.33 -10.67 -13.85
N ALA A 27 -1.06 -10.71 -14.28
CA ALA A 27 -0.55 -9.92 -15.40
C ALA A 27 -1.39 -10.06 -16.68
N LYS A 28 -1.80 -11.29 -17.03
CA LYS A 28 -2.64 -11.50 -18.22
C LYS A 28 -3.95 -10.73 -18.13
N ARG A 29 -4.64 -10.83 -16.99
CA ARG A 29 -5.94 -10.18 -16.75
C ARG A 29 -5.81 -8.67 -16.65
N ALA A 30 -4.75 -8.17 -16.01
CA ALA A 30 -4.47 -6.75 -15.91
C ALA A 30 -4.26 -6.10 -17.28
N ASN A 31 -3.63 -6.80 -18.23
CA ASN A 31 -3.37 -6.30 -19.58
C ASN A 31 -4.57 -6.42 -20.55
N GLU A 32 -5.71 -6.97 -20.13
CA GLU A 32 -6.90 -7.10 -20.99
C GLU A 32 -7.61 -5.76 -21.25
N SER A 33 -7.62 -4.85 -20.27
CA SER A 33 -8.26 -3.54 -20.39
C SER A 33 -7.73 -2.56 -19.35
N SER A 34 -7.87 -1.25 -19.60
CA SER A 34 -7.55 -0.21 -18.62
C SER A 34 -8.39 -0.33 -17.34
N GLU A 35 -9.65 -0.77 -17.45
CA GLU A 35 -10.50 -1.02 -16.29
C GLU A 35 -9.96 -2.16 -15.41
N ASN A 36 -9.51 -3.26 -16.02
CA ASN A 36 -8.88 -4.36 -15.30
C ASN A 36 -7.55 -3.92 -14.66
N TYR A 37 -6.78 -3.09 -15.35
CA TYR A 37 -5.51 -2.58 -14.84
C TYR A 37 -5.68 -1.66 -13.62
N PHE A 38 -6.60 -0.68 -13.69
CA PHE A 38 -6.71 0.36 -12.66
C PHE A 38 -7.66 0.04 -11.50
N ILE A 39 -8.71 -0.76 -11.72
CA ILE A 39 -9.71 -1.06 -10.67
C ILE A 39 -10.04 -2.55 -10.55
N GLY A 40 -9.31 -3.40 -11.27
CA GLY A 40 -9.47 -4.85 -11.22
C GLY A 40 -10.82 -5.35 -11.73
N GLY A 41 -11.44 -4.59 -12.63
CA GLY A 41 -12.78 -4.88 -13.13
C GLY A 41 -13.84 -4.90 -12.01
N ARG A 42 -13.55 -4.27 -10.86
CA ARG A 42 -14.45 -4.20 -9.70
C ARG A 42 -14.86 -5.59 -9.15
N THR A 43 -14.01 -6.59 -9.36
CA THR A 43 -14.28 -7.98 -8.98
C THR A 43 -13.73 -8.39 -7.60
N LEU A 44 -13.10 -7.44 -6.89
CA LEU A 44 -12.50 -7.71 -5.58
C LEU A 44 -13.57 -7.94 -4.51
N GLY A 45 -13.42 -9.05 -3.78
CA GLY A 45 -14.25 -9.37 -2.62
C GLY A 45 -13.95 -8.45 -1.42
N PRO A 46 -14.86 -8.36 -0.44
CA PRO A 46 -14.76 -7.42 0.67
C PRO A 46 -13.50 -7.61 1.52
N TRP A 47 -13.05 -8.85 1.71
CA TRP A 47 -11.84 -9.17 2.47
C TRP A 47 -10.56 -8.66 1.82
N ILE A 48 -10.41 -8.89 0.50
CA ILE A 48 -9.23 -8.45 -0.25
C ILE A 48 -9.20 -6.92 -0.28
N THR A 49 -10.33 -6.28 -0.55
CA THR A 49 -10.43 -4.82 -0.57
C THR A 49 -10.10 -4.20 0.79
N ALA A 50 -10.64 -4.73 1.89
CA ALA A 50 -10.39 -4.20 3.23
C ALA A 50 -8.92 -4.37 3.63
N MET A 51 -8.39 -5.58 3.51
CA MET A 51 -7.01 -5.88 3.88
C MET A 51 -5.99 -5.18 2.99
N SER A 52 -6.27 -5.00 1.70
CA SER A 52 -5.38 -4.25 0.81
C SER A 52 -5.35 -2.77 1.15
N ALA A 53 -6.52 -2.18 1.44
CA ALA A 53 -6.60 -0.81 1.91
C ALA A 53 -5.81 -0.61 3.22
N GLU A 54 -5.98 -1.51 4.19
CA GLU A 54 -5.24 -1.46 5.46
C GLU A 54 -3.75 -1.73 5.29
N ALA A 55 -3.32 -2.69 4.47
CA ALA A 55 -1.90 -2.95 4.24
C ALA A 55 -1.20 -1.75 3.58
N SER A 56 -1.88 -1.09 2.64
CA SER A 56 -1.41 0.13 1.98
C SER A 56 -1.29 1.31 2.97
N ASP A 57 -2.22 1.42 3.92
CA ASP A 57 -2.19 2.44 4.98
C ASP A 57 -1.12 2.12 6.04
N MET A 58 -1.04 0.87 6.47
CA MET A 58 -0.14 0.33 7.49
C MET A 58 1.27 0.02 6.97
N SER A 59 1.76 0.84 6.05
CA SER A 59 3.01 0.68 5.29
C SER A 59 4.29 0.55 6.14
N GLY A 60 5.45 0.96 5.62
CA GLY A 60 6.68 1.07 6.42
C GLY A 60 6.50 1.89 7.72
N TRP A 61 5.44 2.70 7.81
CA TRP A 61 5.01 3.38 9.02
C TRP A 61 4.71 2.43 10.19
N LEU A 62 4.01 1.31 10.00
CA LEU A 62 3.64 0.44 11.12
C LEU A 62 4.87 -0.21 11.76
N LEU A 63 5.85 -0.61 10.95
CA LEU A 63 7.02 -1.34 11.41
C LEU A 63 8.17 -0.44 11.86
N MET A 64 8.32 0.76 11.32
CA MET A 64 9.41 1.68 11.71
C MET A 64 8.92 2.97 12.37
N GLY A 65 7.76 3.48 11.98
CA GLY A 65 7.19 4.71 12.50
C GLY A 65 6.62 4.55 13.90
N LEU A 66 5.65 3.65 14.07
CA LEU A 66 4.97 3.46 15.36
C LEU A 66 5.93 2.99 16.49
N PRO A 67 6.85 2.04 16.27
CA PRO A 67 7.88 1.72 17.26
C PRO A 67 8.84 2.89 17.53
N GLY A 68 9.12 3.72 16.51
CA GLY A 68 9.87 4.96 16.68
C GLY A 68 9.16 5.94 17.62
N VAL A 69 7.85 6.13 17.46
CA VAL A 69 7.02 6.94 18.38
C VAL A 69 7.06 6.35 19.79
N ALA A 70 6.90 5.04 19.93
CA ALA A 70 7.00 4.37 21.23
C ALA A 70 8.36 4.58 21.91
N TYR A 71 9.45 4.55 21.12
CA TYR A 71 10.80 4.73 21.62
C TYR A 71 11.08 6.16 22.11
N TRP A 72 10.55 7.17 21.40
CA TRP A 72 10.79 8.59 21.71
C TRP A 72 9.79 9.19 22.70
N CYS A 73 8.51 8.86 22.55
CA CYS A 73 7.41 9.48 23.30
C CYS A 73 6.82 8.54 24.37
N GLY A 74 7.22 7.27 24.38
CA GLY A 74 6.74 6.26 25.31
C GLY A 74 5.53 5.47 24.81
N LEU A 75 5.22 4.40 25.54
CA LEU A 75 4.21 3.40 25.14
C LEU A 75 2.78 3.96 25.10
N SER A 76 2.48 4.95 25.95
CA SER A 76 1.17 5.59 26.02
C SER A 76 0.81 6.27 24.70
N ASP A 77 1.76 7.01 24.12
CA ASP A 77 1.51 7.79 22.90
C ASP A 77 1.37 6.87 21.68
N ALA A 78 2.17 5.79 21.62
CA ALA A 78 2.02 4.77 20.60
C ALA A 78 0.64 4.06 20.71
N PHE A 79 0.18 3.75 21.92
CA PHE A 79 -1.14 3.13 22.12
C PHE A 79 -2.28 4.04 21.67
N TRP A 80 -2.28 5.30 22.11
CA TRP A 80 -3.32 6.26 21.70
C TRP A 80 -3.30 6.55 20.20
N THR A 81 -2.11 6.55 19.58
CA THR A 81 -1.97 6.66 18.12
C THR A 81 -2.65 5.47 17.43
N ALA A 82 -2.38 4.24 17.87
CA ALA A 82 -2.99 3.04 17.29
C ALA A 82 -4.52 3.01 17.46
N VAL A 83 -5.02 3.39 18.66
CA VAL A 83 -6.47 3.48 18.92
C VAL A 83 -7.12 4.55 18.06
N GLY A 84 -6.50 5.73 17.96
CA GLY A 84 -6.99 6.83 17.13
C GLY A 84 -7.06 6.47 15.65
N LEU A 85 -6.04 5.77 15.12
CA LEU A 85 -6.03 5.25 13.76
C LEU A 85 -7.17 4.24 13.56
N GLY A 86 -7.32 3.25 14.43
CA GLY A 86 -8.37 2.23 14.30
C GLY A 86 -9.78 2.82 14.31
N ILE A 87 -10.06 3.74 15.24
CA ILE A 87 -11.37 4.42 15.32
C ILE A 87 -11.58 5.33 14.11
N GLY A 88 -10.55 6.10 13.73
CA GLY A 88 -10.60 7.03 12.60
C GLY A 88 -10.89 6.32 11.29
N THR A 89 -10.20 5.21 11.02
CA THR A 89 -10.41 4.38 9.83
C THR A 89 -11.81 3.77 9.82
N TYR A 90 -12.28 3.22 10.95
CA TYR A 90 -13.63 2.68 11.04
C TYR A 90 -14.71 3.74 10.72
N ILE A 91 -14.60 4.93 11.31
CA ILE A 91 -15.53 6.04 11.06
C ILE A 91 -15.46 6.51 9.61
N ASN A 92 -14.26 6.61 9.04
CA ASN A 92 -14.06 6.98 7.64
C ASN A 92 -14.80 6.00 6.71
N TRP A 93 -14.63 4.70 6.93
CA TRP A 93 -15.26 3.67 6.11
C TRP A 93 -16.79 3.69 6.23
N LEU A 94 -17.30 3.88 7.46
CA LEU A 94 -18.74 3.92 7.73
C LEU A 94 -19.42 5.12 7.06
N LEU A 95 -18.79 6.31 7.14
CA LEU A 95 -19.41 7.57 6.71
C LEU A 95 -19.10 7.94 5.25
N VAL A 96 -17.85 7.71 4.81
CA VAL A 96 -17.34 8.22 3.54
C VAL A 96 -17.42 7.15 2.45
N ALA A 97 -16.87 5.95 2.68
CA ALA A 97 -16.68 4.95 1.62
C ALA A 97 -18.00 4.57 0.91
N LYS A 98 -19.05 4.25 1.68
CA LYS A 98 -20.36 3.88 1.12
C LYS A 98 -21.01 5.01 0.32
N ARG A 99 -20.89 6.26 0.80
CA ARG A 99 -21.46 7.43 0.10
C ARG A 99 -20.67 7.71 -1.18
N LEU A 100 -19.35 7.69 -1.07
CA LEU A 100 -18.45 7.93 -2.19
C LEU A 100 -18.70 6.94 -3.32
N ARG A 101 -18.84 5.64 -3.03
CA ARG A 101 -19.13 4.63 -4.07
C ARG A 101 -20.45 4.93 -4.79
N LYS A 102 -21.55 5.17 -4.06
CA LYS A 102 -22.85 5.49 -4.66
C LYS A 102 -22.80 6.75 -5.53
N TYR A 103 -22.11 7.80 -5.07
CA TYR A 103 -22.00 9.02 -5.84
C TYR A 103 -21.06 8.88 -7.04
N SER A 104 -20.02 8.05 -6.95
CA SER A 104 -19.10 7.79 -8.07
C SER A 104 -19.82 7.16 -9.26
N GLU A 105 -20.74 6.23 -9.02
CA GLU A 105 -21.55 5.58 -10.06
C GLU A 105 -22.42 6.60 -10.82
N ILE A 106 -23.04 7.54 -10.10
CA ILE A 106 -23.87 8.60 -10.69
C ILE A 106 -23.00 9.64 -11.41
N ALA A 107 -21.77 9.87 -10.93
CA ALA A 107 -20.81 10.81 -11.48
C ALA A 107 -19.95 10.18 -12.60
N GLY A 108 -20.56 9.41 -13.50
CA GLY A 108 -19.89 8.81 -14.65
C GLY A 108 -18.97 7.63 -14.31
N ASP A 109 -19.25 6.91 -13.23
CA ASP A 109 -18.46 5.77 -12.71
C ASP A 109 -16.96 6.08 -12.63
N ALA A 110 -16.66 7.24 -12.06
CA ALA A 110 -15.30 7.77 -11.95
C ALA A 110 -14.36 6.79 -11.23
N ILE A 111 -13.20 6.57 -11.84
CA ILE A 111 -12.15 5.67 -11.33
C ILE A 111 -11.17 6.37 -10.38
N THR A 112 -11.07 7.71 -10.43
CA THR A 112 -10.18 8.50 -9.56
C THR A 112 -10.96 9.55 -8.77
N ILE A 113 -10.40 9.98 -7.63
CA ILE A 113 -10.98 11.06 -6.81
C ILE A 113 -11.02 12.41 -7.57
N PRO A 114 -9.97 12.82 -8.30
CA PRO A 114 -10.03 14.02 -9.14
C PRO A 114 -11.14 13.95 -10.20
N ASP A 115 -11.29 12.82 -10.89
CA ASP A 115 -12.37 12.63 -11.88
C ASP A 115 -13.74 12.70 -11.21
N PHE A 116 -13.88 12.08 -10.03
CA PHE A 116 -15.12 12.14 -9.26
C PHE A 116 -15.50 13.59 -8.94
N PHE A 117 -14.56 14.43 -8.48
CA PHE A 117 -14.83 15.83 -8.21
C PHE A 117 -15.20 16.60 -9.48
N SER A 118 -14.43 16.41 -10.56
CA SER A 118 -14.72 17.04 -11.86
C SER A 118 -16.15 16.74 -12.33
N ASN A 119 -16.55 15.46 -12.27
CA ASN A 119 -17.87 15.01 -12.72
C ASN A 119 -18.99 15.46 -11.76
N ARG A 120 -18.73 15.41 -10.44
CA ARG A 120 -19.69 15.81 -9.41
C ARG A 120 -20.02 17.31 -9.48
N PHE A 121 -19.05 18.14 -9.83
CA PHE A 121 -19.21 19.58 -10.00
C PHE A 121 -19.52 19.99 -11.45
N LYS A 122 -19.61 19.03 -12.39
CA LYS A 122 -19.88 19.27 -13.82
C LYS A 122 -18.92 20.29 -14.42
N GLU A 123 -17.65 20.10 -14.14
CA GLU A 123 -16.63 21.06 -14.51
C GLU A 123 -16.25 20.99 -15.99
N ASP A 124 -16.37 22.10 -16.71
CA ASP A 124 -15.98 22.17 -18.13
C ASP A 124 -14.46 22.36 -18.34
N ARG A 125 -13.81 23.16 -17.47
CA ARG A 125 -12.39 23.54 -17.62
C ARG A 125 -11.40 22.64 -16.88
N LYS A 126 -11.88 21.63 -16.14
CA LYS A 126 -11.09 20.65 -15.36
C LYS A 126 -10.09 21.25 -14.36
N VAL A 127 -10.33 22.47 -13.86
CA VAL A 127 -9.47 23.16 -12.89
C VAL A 127 -9.44 22.42 -11.54
N ILE A 128 -10.58 22.03 -11.00
CA ILE A 128 -10.70 21.26 -9.74
C ILE A 128 -9.99 19.92 -9.90
N MET A 129 -10.19 19.25 -11.04
CA MET A 129 -9.51 18.00 -11.38
C MET A 129 -7.99 18.17 -11.34
N THR A 130 -7.45 19.18 -12.01
CA THR A 130 -6.00 19.44 -12.05
C THR A 130 -5.44 19.76 -10.68
N ILE A 131 -6.11 20.62 -9.91
CA ILE A 131 -5.66 20.97 -8.55
C ILE A 131 -5.63 19.72 -7.65
N ALA A 132 -6.70 18.91 -7.67
CA ALA A 132 -6.78 17.68 -6.89
C ALA A 132 -5.71 16.66 -7.32
N ALA A 133 -5.49 16.48 -8.63
CA ALA A 133 -4.48 15.56 -9.15
C ALA A 133 -3.05 16.00 -8.78
N VAL A 134 -2.73 17.29 -8.92
CA VAL A 134 -1.42 17.84 -8.54
C VAL A 134 -1.19 17.71 -7.03
N PHE A 135 -2.21 18.02 -6.23
CA PHE A 135 -2.16 17.85 -4.78
C PHE A 135 -1.84 16.41 -4.41
N ILE A 136 -2.62 15.43 -4.92
CA ILE A 136 -2.38 14.00 -4.67
C ILE A 136 -0.97 13.63 -5.10
N LEU A 137 -0.54 14.01 -6.30
CA LEU A 137 0.78 13.66 -6.84
C LEU A 137 1.92 14.15 -5.93
N ILE A 138 1.87 15.39 -5.44
CA ILE A 138 2.90 15.95 -4.57
C ILE A 138 2.98 15.16 -3.25
N PHE A 139 1.85 14.99 -2.56
CA PHE A 139 1.84 14.34 -1.24
C PHE A 139 2.15 12.84 -1.33
N PHE A 140 1.61 12.13 -2.33
CA PHE A 140 1.92 10.72 -2.54
C PHE A 140 3.36 10.49 -2.99
N THR A 141 3.97 11.43 -3.72
CA THR A 141 5.40 11.33 -4.08
C THR A 141 6.27 11.34 -2.82
N VAL A 142 6.01 12.25 -1.89
CA VAL A 142 6.74 12.31 -0.61
C VAL A 142 6.51 11.04 0.22
N TYR A 143 5.26 10.56 0.27
CA TYR A 143 4.92 9.33 0.96
C TYR A 143 5.65 8.11 0.38
N ALA A 144 5.57 7.91 -0.94
CA ALA A 144 6.23 6.81 -1.63
C ALA A 144 7.76 6.87 -1.48
N ALA A 145 8.34 8.08 -1.57
CA ALA A 145 9.76 8.28 -1.31
C ALA A 145 10.15 7.81 0.10
N SER A 146 9.34 8.13 1.12
CA SER A 146 9.58 7.69 2.50
C SER A 146 9.57 6.16 2.65
N CYS A 147 8.71 5.46 1.89
CA CYS A 147 8.68 4.00 1.87
C CYS A 147 9.99 3.41 1.31
N PHE A 148 10.52 3.97 0.22
CA PHE A 148 11.81 3.54 -0.32
C PHE A 148 12.99 3.85 0.61
N VAL A 149 12.93 4.96 1.36
CA VAL A 149 13.91 5.23 2.43
C VAL A 149 13.87 4.14 3.50
N THR A 150 12.68 3.70 3.92
CA THR A 150 12.53 2.62 4.91
C THR A 150 13.13 1.31 4.41
N VAL A 151 12.86 0.92 3.16
CA VAL A 151 13.46 -0.25 2.51
C VAL A 151 14.98 -0.16 2.49
N GLY A 152 15.52 0.98 2.04
CA GLY A 152 16.96 1.20 1.97
C GLY A 152 17.64 1.10 3.34
N LYS A 153 17.06 1.69 4.39
CA LYS A 153 17.60 1.66 5.75
C LYS A 153 17.56 0.26 6.37
N LEU A 154 16.43 -0.43 6.24
CA LEU A 154 16.26 -1.79 6.76
C LEU A 154 17.31 -2.73 6.16
N PHE A 155 17.40 -2.80 4.84
CA PHE A 155 18.29 -3.75 4.17
C PHE A 155 19.77 -3.35 4.22
N SER A 156 20.07 -2.05 4.29
CA SER A 156 21.44 -1.59 4.55
C SER A 156 21.95 -2.08 5.91
N THR A 157 21.08 -2.08 6.91
CA THR A 157 21.42 -2.54 8.27
C THR A 157 21.59 -4.06 8.32
N LEU A 158 20.72 -4.82 7.64
CA LEU A 158 20.75 -6.28 7.63
C LEU A 158 21.95 -6.85 6.84
N PHE A 159 22.24 -6.29 5.67
CA PHE A 159 23.24 -6.83 4.74
C PHE A 159 24.56 -6.06 4.72
N ALA A 160 24.69 -5.00 5.52
CA ALA A 160 25.86 -4.11 5.54
C ALA A 160 26.26 -3.55 4.16
N VAL A 161 25.28 -3.40 3.26
CA VAL A 161 25.46 -2.77 1.94
C VAL A 161 25.06 -1.31 2.02
N LYS A 162 25.66 -0.44 1.18
CA LYS A 162 25.30 0.98 1.13
C LYS A 162 23.80 1.18 0.88
N TYR A 163 23.19 2.02 1.71
CA TYR A 163 21.79 2.44 1.66
C TYR A 163 21.27 2.75 0.25
N GLN A 164 22.02 3.51 -0.54
CA GLN A 164 21.61 3.94 -1.88
C GLN A 164 21.35 2.75 -2.82
N TYR A 165 22.19 1.72 -2.78
CA TYR A 165 22.02 0.53 -3.62
C TYR A 165 20.80 -0.29 -3.21
N MET A 166 20.57 -0.44 -1.90
CA MET A 166 19.41 -1.17 -1.38
C MET A 166 18.10 -0.45 -1.69
N MET A 167 18.08 0.88 -1.58
CA MET A 167 16.93 1.71 -1.95
C MET A 167 16.59 1.57 -3.44
N VAL A 168 17.58 1.71 -4.33
CA VAL A 168 17.37 1.61 -5.78
C VAL A 168 16.93 0.21 -6.19
N ALA A 169 17.56 -0.83 -5.64
CA ALA A 169 17.17 -2.22 -5.92
C ALA A 169 15.72 -2.50 -5.47
N GLY A 170 15.33 -2.04 -4.28
CA GLY A 170 13.96 -2.16 -3.78
C GLY A 170 12.95 -1.38 -4.65
N ALA A 171 13.30 -0.17 -5.09
CA ALA A 171 12.45 0.62 -5.97
C ALA A 171 12.25 -0.05 -7.34
N LEU A 172 13.32 -0.55 -7.95
CA LEU A 172 13.24 -1.27 -9.23
C LEU A 172 12.39 -2.54 -9.10
N PHE A 173 12.56 -3.28 -8.01
CA PHE A 173 11.78 -4.47 -7.73
C PHE A 173 10.28 -4.15 -7.63
N VAL A 174 9.92 -3.15 -6.82
CA VAL A 174 8.52 -2.72 -6.62
C VAL A 174 7.90 -2.24 -7.93
N LEU A 175 8.59 -1.34 -8.65
CA LEU A 175 8.11 -0.84 -9.93
C LEU A 175 7.87 -1.96 -10.94
N PHE A 176 8.76 -2.95 -11.00
CA PHE A 176 8.64 -4.04 -11.95
C PHE A 176 7.37 -4.87 -11.70
N TYR A 177 7.16 -5.36 -10.47
CA TYR A 177 5.98 -6.23 -10.22
C TYR A 177 4.67 -5.44 -10.26
N THR A 178 4.66 -4.16 -9.84
CA THR A 178 3.46 -3.31 -9.87
C THR A 178 3.04 -3.01 -11.31
N ILE A 179 3.98 -2.66 -12.19
CA ILE A 179 3.68 -2.38 -13.61
C ILE A 179 3.16 -3.64 -14.31
N VAL A 180 3.73 -4.81 -14.00
CA VAL A 180 3.36 -6.07 -14.65
C VAL A 180 2.00 -6.58 -14.16
N GLY A 181 1.72 -6.47 -12.86
CA GLY A 181 0.56 -7.10 -12.23
C GLY A 181 -0.71 -6.25 -12.20
N GLY A 182 -0.61 -4.92 -12.25
CA GLY A 182 -1.74 -4.00 -12.11
C GLY A 182 -2.46 -4.10 -10.74
N PHE A 183 -3.60 -3.43 -10.61
CA PHE A 183 -4.31 -3.28 -9.32
C PHE A 183 -4.74 -4.62 -8.69
N LEU A 184 -5.14 -5.62 -9.48
CA LEU A 184 -5.52 -6.94 -8.95
C LEU A 184 -4.34 -7.67 -8.30
N ALA A 185 -3.17 -7.62 -8.92
CA ALA A 185 -1.98 -8.23 -8.35
C ALA A 185 -1.60 -7.54 -7.05
N GLU A 186 -1.61 -6.21 -7.06
CA GLU A 186 -1.27 -5.38 -5.90
C GLU A 186 -2.21 -5.70 -4.73
N SER A 187 -3.52 -5.68 -4.94
CA SER A 187 -4.48 -6.01 -3.89
C SER A 187 -4.36 -7.46 -3.38
N ALA A 188 -4.02 -8.41 -4.25
CA ALA A 188 -3.80 -9.80 -3.84
C ALA A 188 -2.49 -9.96 -3.04
N SER A 189 -1.42 -9.28 -3.44
CA SER A 189 -0.17 -9.27 -2.68
C SER A 189 -0.35 -8.59 -1.33
N ASP A 190 -1.08 -7.49 -1.27
CA ASP A 190 -1.36 -6.77 -0.03
C ASP A 190 -2.17 -7.63 0.95
N PHE A 191 -3.18 -8.36 0.46
CA PHE A 191 -3.96 -9.29 1.29
C PHE A 191 -3.08 -10.38 1.92
N MET A 192 -2.12 -10.92 1.16
CA MET A 192 -1.15 -11.86 1.72
C MET A 192 -0.24 -11.16 2.75
N GLN A 193 0.23 -9.95 2.44
CA GLN A 193 1.11 -9.17 3.32
C GLN A 193 0.45 -8.83 4.65
N SER A 194 -0.83 -8.43 4.65
CA SER A 194 -1.56 -8.14 5.87
C SER A 194 -1.68 -9.37 6.75
N ILE A 195 -1.91 -10.56 6.18
CA ILE A 195 -1.94 -11.82 6.93
C ILE A 195 -0.57 -12.08 7.57
N VAL A 196 0.52 -11.95 6.80
CA VAL A 196 1.88 -12.14 7.32
C VAL A 196 2.18 -11.15 8.44
N MET A 197 1.79 -9.88 8.30
CA MET A 197 1.97 -8.84 9.32
C MET A 197 1.19 -9.16 10.60
N ILE A 198 -0.07 -9.60 10.48
CA ILE A 198 -0.87 -10.01 11.64
C ILE A 198 -0.21 -11.17 12.38
N PHE A 199 0.23 -12.21 11.66
CA PHE A 199 0.95 -13.33 12.28
C PHE A 199 2.24 -12.85 12.96
N ALA A 200 3.04 -12.02 12.29
CA ALA A 200 4.27 -11.50 12.87
C ALA A 200 4.02 -10.73 14.17
N LEU A 201 3.00 -9.86 14.21
CA LEU A 201 2.65 -9.10 15.41
C LEU A 201 2.15 -10.00 16.54
N VAL A 202 1.32 -11.01 16.25
CA VAL A 202 0.84 -11.95 17.26
C VAL A 202 1.99 -12.77 17.85
N PHE A 203 2.88 -13.29 17.02
CA PHE A 203 4.00 -14.13 17.48
C PHE A 203 5.10 -13.35 18.19
N VAL A 204 5.36 -12.09 17.83
CA VAL A 204 6.35 -11.24 18.51
C VAL A 204 5.86 -10.80 19.89
N CYS A 205 4.55 -10.63 20.06
CA CYS A 205 3.94 -10.25 21.33
C CYS A 205 3.73 -11.45 22.30
N LEU A 206 3.90 -12.68 21.83
CA LEU A 206 3.84 -13.92 22.61
C LEU A 206 5.23 -14.31 23.13
#